data_AF-A0A1F9UK73-F1
#
_entry.id   AF-A0A1F9UK73-F1
#
_cell.length_a   1.000
_cell.length_b   1.000
_cell.length_c   1.000
_cell.angle_alpha   90.00
_cell.angle_beta   90.00
_cell.angle_gamma   90.00
#
_symmetry.space_group_name_H-M   'P 1'
#
loop_
_entity.id
_entity.type
_entity.pdbx_description
1 polymer ?
#
loop_
_entity_poly.entity_id
_entity_poly.type
_entity_poly.pdbx_seq_one_letter_code
_entity_poly.pdbx_strand_id
1 'polypeptide(L)'
;MRALGLILLGVKVASAECQCPPFTPKELTEQATYVFNGEVWDVAIDGKTRQRVITFDVNDTFKGDPKPRIELKDEADGKECAIDFHEGESYLVYARWQWGATRTSRCWGTKRLQEAYGDAAALGPGDAAKAKYYDKLRILCLGRRDTACCLASLKAMRRGGYLPRPDGGCPEDMIPDQMRCGGSYVWCVPATAERQTR
;
A
#
# COMPACT_ATOMS: atom_id res chain seq x y z
N MET A 1 10.61 60.97 -33.78
CA MET A 1 11.00 60.05 -32.68
C MET A 1 10.37 58.70 -32.97
N ARG A 2 11.15 57.69 -33.38
CA ARG A 2 10.67 56.30 -33.61
C ARG A 2 11.11 55.46 -32.42
N ALA A 3 10.15 54.99 -31.62
CA ALA A 3 10.43 54.07 -30.52
C ALA A 3 10.56 52.65 -31.07
N LEU A 4 11.75 52.05 -30.92
CA LEU A 4 11.95 50.61 -31.13
C LEU A 4 11.33 49.86 -29.95
N GLY A 5 10.24 49.13 -30.19
CA GLY A 5 9.69 48.17 -29.23
C GLY A 5 10.47 46.87 -29.26
N LEU A 6 11.19 46.57 -28.19
CA LEU A 6 11.91 45.31 -27.98
C LEU A 6 10.89 44.24 -27.54
N ILE A 7 10.60 43.27 -28.41
CA ILE A 7 9.73 42.14 -28.10
C ILE A 7 10.58 41.08 -27.37
N LEU A 8 10.38 40.96 -26.06
CA LEU A 8 10.94 39.89 -25.23
C LEU A 8 10.16 38.58 -25.51
N LEU A 9 10.73 37.72 -26.35
CA LEU A 9 10.28 36.33 -26.52
C LEU A 9 10.64 35.52 -25.27
N GLY A 10 9.65 35.24 -24.43
CA GLY A 10 9.81 34.37 -23.26
C GLY A 10 10.11 32.93 -23.68
N VAL A 11 11.31 32.45 -23.36
CA VAL A 11 11.69 31.04 -23.51
C VAL A 11 10.92 30.23 -22.46
N LYS A 12 9.95 29.42 -22.90
CA LYS A 12 9.36 28.38 -22.05
C LYS A 12 10.39 27.27 -21.88
N VAL A 13 11.08 27.26 -20.75
CA VAL A 13 11.91 26.13 -20.34
C VAL A 13 10.96 24.99 -20.00
N ALA A 14 10.97 23.92 -20.80
CA ALA A 14 10.24 22.70 -20.49
C ALA A 14 10.89 22.07 -19.26
N SER A 15 10.18 22.02 -18.13
CA SER A 15 10.59 21.19 -17.01
C SER A 15 10.58 19.73 -17.47
N ALA A 16 11.64 18.98 -17.18
CA ALA A 16 11.63 17.54 -17.36
C ALA A 16 10.58 16.95 -16.39
N GLU A 17 9.39 16.71 -16.89
CA GLU A 17 8.38 15.96 -16.13
C GLU A 17 8.95 14.58 -15.83
N CYS A 18 8.85 14.15 -14.58
CA CYS A 18 9.32 12.83 -14.16
C CYS A 18 8.50 11.74 -14.85
N GLN A 19 9.02 11.21 -15.96
CA GLN A 19 8.38 10.12 -16.70
C GLN A 19 8.63 8.80 -16.01
N CYS A 20 7.61 8.30 -15.31
CA CYS A 20 7.60 6.97 -14.73
C CYS A 20 6.96 5.97 -15.70
N PRO A 21 7.43 4.71 -15.76
CA PRO A 21 6.76 3.68 -16.53
C PRO A 21 5.30 3.49 -16.03
N PRO A 22 4.34 3.23 -16.94
CA PRO A 22 2.95 3.04 -16.55
C PRO A 22 2.79 1.66 -15.89
N PHE A 23 2.71 1.63 -14.56
CA PHE A 23 2.39 0.42 -13.80
C PHE A 23 1.05 0.58 -13.08
N THR A 24 0.31 -0.53 -12.99
CA THR A 24 -0.89 -0.62 -12.15
C THR A 24 -0.50 -0.71 -10.66
N PRO A 25 -1.40 -0.34 -9.73
CA PRO A 25 -1.17 -0.53 -8.29
C PRO A 25 -0.86 -1.98 -7.93
N LYS A 26 -1.44 -2.95 -8.65
CA LYS A 26 -1.18 -4.38 -8.46
C LYS A 26 0.27 -4.74 -8.81
N GLU A 27 0.76 -4.35 -9.99
CA GLU A 27 2.15 -4.61 -10.42
C GLU A 27 3.17 -3.93 -9.50
N LEU A 28 2.90 -2.70 -9.06
CA LEU A 28 3.73 -2.00 -8.09
C LEU A 28 3.79 -2.74 -6.75
N THR A 29 2.64 -3.25 -6.29
CA THR A 29 2.55 -4.05 -5.06
C THR A 29 3.32 -5.34 -5.19
N GLU A 30 3.23 -6.05 -6.31
CA GLU A 30 3.98 -7.29 -6.57
C GLU A 30 5.50 -7.06 -6.48
N GLN A 31 6.00 -5.93 -7.01
CA GLN A 31 7.42 -5.57 -6.97
C GLN A 31 7.89 -5.01 -5.63
N ALA A 32 6.98 -4.56 -4.76
CA ALA A 32 7.32 -3.98 -3.46
C ALA A 32 7.65 -5.05 -2.41
N THR A 33 8.56 -4.71 -1.50
CA THR A 33 8.79 -5.48 -0.26
C THR A 33 7.74 -5.11 0.79
N TYR A 34 7.46 -3.81 0.93
CA TYR A 34 6.46 -3.27 1.83
C TYR A 34 5.54 -2.33 1.07
N VAL A 35 4.24 -2.40 1.36
CA VAL A 35 3.27 -1.39 0.96
C VAL A 35 2.49 -1.00 2.20
N PHE A 36 2.53 0.27 2.57
CA PHE A 36 1.90 0.76 3.79
C PHE A 36 1.47 2.21 3.63
N ASN A 37 0.54 2.67 4.46
CA ASN A 37 0.35 4.09 4.71
C ASN A 37 1.00 4.48 6.03
N GLY A 38 1.57 5.68 6.08
CA GLY A 38 2.28 6.14 7.26
C GLY A 38 2.45 7.64 7.25
N GLU A 39 2.68 8.18 8.44
CA GLU A 39 2.98 9.58 8.67
C GLU A 39 4.50 9.77 8.75
N VAL A 40 5.02 10.80 8.10
CA VAL A 40 6.44 11.14 8.23
C VAL A 40 6.68 11.68 9.63
N TRP A 41 7.53 11.00 10.38
CA TRP A 41 7.95 11.40 11.71
C TRP A 41 9.13 12.38 11.69
N ASP A 42 10.11 12.12 10.82
CA ASP A 42 11.36 12.86 10.76
C ASP A 42 11.97 12.78 9.37
N VAL A 43 12.60 13.88 8.93
CA VAL A 43 13.38 13.95 7.69
C VAL A 43 14.78 14.45 8.04
N ALA A 44 15.73 13.52 8.12
CA ALA A 44 17.11 13.81 8.52
C ALA A 44 18.10 13.66 7.36
N ILE A 45 19.26 14.28 7.47
CA ILE A 45 20.42 14.00 6.61
C ILE A 45 21.39 13.14 7.39
N ASP A 46 21.68 11.94 6.90
CA ASP A 46 22.69 11.06 7.48
C ASP A 46 24.07 11.72 7.38
N GLY A 47 24.70 11.97 8.53
CA GLY A 47 25.96 12.72 8.61
C GLY A 47 27.14 12.06 7.90
N LYS A 48 27.11 10.73 7.67
CA LYS A 48 28.21 9.98 7.04
C LYS A 48 28.04 9.91 5.52
N THR A 49 26.83 9.62 5.07
CA THR A 49 26.50 9.39 3.66
C THR A 49 25.98 10.64 2.98
N ARG A 50 25.62 11.68 3.75
CA ARG A 50 24.95 12.90 3.29
C ARG A 50 23.63 12.64 2.55
N GLN A 51 23.06 11.45 2.71
CA GLN A 51 21.78 11.08 2.11
C GLN A 51 20.64 11.46 3.04
N ARG A 52 19.51 11.86 2.44
CA ARG A 52 18.28 12.07 3.19
C ARG A 52 17.67 10.73 3.62
N VAL A 53 17.27 10.67 4.88
CA VAL A 53 16.61 9.52 5.50
C VAL A 53 15.26 10.01 6.02
N ILE A 54 14.21 9.28 5.65
CA ILE A 54 12.84 9.59 6.02
C ILE A 54 12.36 8.52 6.98
N THR A 55 11.96 8.93 8.17
CA THR A 55 11.40 8.04 9.18
C THR A 55 9.89 8.13 9.12
N PHE A 56 9.22 7.00 9.00
CA PHE A 56 7.76 6.90 9.03
C PHE A 56 7.28 6.22 10.31
N ASP A 57 6.18 6.72 10.86
CA ASP A 57 5.28 5.95 11.69
C ASP A 57 4.25 5.24 10.80
N VAL A 58 4.25 3.91 10.83
CA VAL A 58 3.39 3.06 9.99
C VAL A 58 1.99 2.98 10.62
N ASN A 59 0.98 3.36 9.85
CA ASN A 59 -0.42 3.42 10.29
C ASN A 59 -1.21 2.16 9.90
N ASP A 60 -1.06 1.70 8.66
CA ASP A 60 -1.70 0.50 8.13
C ASP A 60 -0.84 -0.13 7.03
N THR A 61 -0.89 -1.45 6.90
CA THR A 61 -0.04 -2.24 6.00
C THR A 61 -0.89 -2.99 4.99
N PHE A 62 -0.49 -2.95 3.73
CA PHE A 62 -1.12 -3.67 2.61
C PHE A 62 -0.25 -4.84 2.12
N LYS A 63 1.08 -4.74 2.30
CA LYS A 63 2.03 -5.82 2.00
C LYS A 63 3.23 -5.78 2.93
N GLY A 64 3.70 -6.98 3.29
CA GLY A 64 4.88 -7.18 4.12
C GLY A 64 4.58 -6.94 5.60
N ASP A 65 5.63 -6.87 6.41
CA ASP A 65 5.55 -6.61 7.85
C ASP A 65 6.62 -5.56 8.23
N PRO A 66 6.42 -4.29 7.84
CA PRO A 66 7.34 -3.22 8.19
C PRO A 66 7.32 -2.99 9.70
N LYS A 67 8.45 -2.55 10.26
CA LYS A 67 8.51 -2.11 11.66
C LYS A 67 7.52 -0.95 11.87
N PRO A 68 6.91 -0.80 13.06
CA PRO A 68 6.00 0.32 13.36
C PRO A 68 6.63 1.69 13.09
N ARG A 69 7.93 1.80 13.31
CA ARG A 69 8.76 2.93 12.87
C ARG A 69 9.80 2.43 11.88
N ILE A 70 9.80 2.95 10.65
CA ILE A 70 10.65 2.48 9.56
C ILE A 70 11.39 3.64 8.89
N GLU A 71 12.68 3.45 8.64
CA GLU A 71 13.52 4.38 7.90
C GLU A 71 13.58 4.00 6.42
N LEU A 72 13.44 5.01 5.55
CA LEU A 72 13.47 4.90 4.10
C LEU A 72 14.44 5.90 3.50
N LYS A 73 14.91 5.59 2.29
CA LYS A 73 15.62 6.52 1.41
C LYS A 73 14.86 6.71 0.11
N ASP A 74 14.84 7.92 -0.43
CA ASP A 74 14.30 8.17 -1.77
C ASP A 74 15.37 7.88 -2.84
N GLU A 75 15.04 7.08 -3.86
CA GLU A 75 15.92 6.81 -5.00
C GLU A 75 16.29 8.08 -5.78
N ALA A 76 15.38 9.04 -5.82
CA ALA A 76 15.56 10.29 -6.55
C ALA A 76 16.14 11.40 -5.67
N ASP A 77 16.63 11.10 -4.46
CA ASP A 77 17.19 12.09 -3.55
C ASP A 77 18.21 13.03 -4.22
N GLY A 78 18.03 14.34 -4.01
CA GLY A 78 18.85 15.38 -4.64
C GLY A 78 18.63 15.59 -6.14
N LYS A 79 17.59 15.00 -6.74
CA LYS A 79 17.24 15.14 -8.17
C LYS A 79 15.83 15.73 -8.32
N GLU A 80 15.51 16.17 -9.54
CA GLU A 80 14.20 16.79 -9.86
C GLU A 80 12.99 15.89 -9.56
N CYS A 81 13.19 14.57 -9.55
CA CYS A 81 12.14 13.58 -9.29
C CYS A 81 12.02 13.11 -7.85
N ALA A 82 12.76 13.73 -6.94
CA ALA A 82 12.62 13.45 -5.52
C ALA A 82 11.19 13.73 -5.05
N ILE A 83 10.71 12.90 -4.13
CA ILE A 83 9.54 13.21 -3.35
C ILE A 83 9.94 14.22 -2.29
N ASP A 84 9.13 15.27 -2.13
CA ASP A 84 9.25 16.19 -1.02
C ASP A 84 8.44 15.65 0.16
N PHE A 85 9.15 15.05 1.12
CA PHE A 85 8.58 14.51 2.33
C PHE A 85 8.52 15.60 3.39
N HIS A 86 7.35 15.76 4.02
CA HIS A 86 7.16 16.72 5.11
C HIS A 86 6.71 15.98 6.38
N GLU A 87 7.33 16.32 7.49
CA GLU A 87 6.92 15.84 8.82
C GLU A 87 5.43 16.12 9.07
N GLY A 88 4.74 15.15 9.66
CA GLY A 88 3.29 15.19 9.92
C GLY A 88 2.41 14.89 8.71
N GLU A 89 2.97 14.77 7.50
CA GLU A 89 2.18 14.39 6.32
C GLU A 89 2.10 12.87 6.15
N SER A 90 0.94 12.40 5.69
CA SER A 90 0.68 10.99 5.42
C SER A 90 0.89 10.62 3.95
N TYR A 91 1.51 9.46 3.71
CA TYR A 91 1.82 8.95 2.38
C TYR A 91 1.32 7.51 2.22
N LEU A 92 0.98 7.13 0.99
CA LEU A 92 0.98 5.73 0.57
C LEU A 92 2.37 5.42 0.05
N VAL A 93 3.03 4.43 0.65
CA VAL A 93 4.43 4.13 0.41
C VAL A 93 4.58 2.75 -0.20
N TYR A 94 5.22 2.70 -1.36
CA TYR A 94 5.73 1.50 -1.99
C TYR A 94 7.24 1.45 -1.76
N ALA A 95 7.67 0.49 -0.95
CA ALA A 95 9.05 0.38 -0.52
C ALA A 95 9.67 -0.96 -0.94
N ARG A 96 10.95 -0.90 -1.34
CA ARG A 96 11.74 -2.06 -1.73
C ARG A 96 12.95 -2.17 -0.82
N TRP A 97 13.26 -3.39 -0.38
CA TRP A 97 14.52 -3.69 0.27
C TRP A 97 15.59 -3.97 -0.78
N GLN A 98 16.59 -3.09 -0.90
CA GLN A 98 17.66 -3.21 -1.89
C GLN A 98 19.00 -2.80 -1.28
N TRP A 99 20.01 -3.64 -1.47
CA TRP A 99 21.40 -3.38 -1.05
C TRP A 99 21.54 -2.96 0.42
N GLY A 100 20.79 -3.60 1.31
CA GLY A 100 20.88 -3.36 2.76
C GLY A 100 20.13 -2.12 3.24
N ALA A 101 19.33 -1.47 2.39
CA ALA A 101 18.48 -0.34 2.77
C ALA A 101 17.08 -0.48 2.22
N THR A 102 16.10 0.05 2.95
CA THR A 102 14.75 0.20 2.43
C THR A 102 14.66 1.50 1.65
N ARG A 103 14.18 1.43 0.42
CA ARG A 103 14.10 2.55 -0.51
C ARG A 103 12.69 2.76 -1.01
N THR A 104 12.39 3.96 -1.47
CA THR A 104 11.12 4.32 -2.10
C THR A 104 11.34 5.28 -3.27
N SER A 105 10.32 5.48 -4.09
CA SER A 105 10.37 6.40 -5.23
C SER A 105 8.97 6.77 -5.70
N ARG A 106 8.82 7.97 -6.29
CA ARG A 106 7.60 8.36 -7.00
C ARG A 106 7.24 7.36 -8.09
N CYS A 107 8.24 6.88 -8.84
CA CYS A 107 8.01 5.91 -9.92
C CYS A 107 7.67 4.50 -9.43
N TRP A 108 7.74 4.25 -8.13
CA TRP A 108 7.25 3.00 -7.54
C TRP A 108 5.84 3.15 -6.98
N GLY A 109 5.21 4.33 -7.13
CA GLY A 109 3.85 4.61 -6.68
C GLY A 109 3.76 5.40 -5.38
N THR A 110 4.89 5.73 -4.74
CA THR A 110 4.85 6.49 -3.48
C THR A 110 4.40 7.92 -3.72
N LYS A 111 3.37 8.34 -2.99
CA LYS A 111 2.72 9.65 -3.13
C LYS A 111 1.99 10.03 -1.84
N ARG A 112 1.57 11.29 -1.73
CA ARG A 112 0.79 11.76 -0.58
C ARG A 112 -0.53 10.97 -0.51
N LEU A 113 -1.00 10.66 0.69
CA LEU A 113 -2.18 9.81 0.86
C LEU A 113 -3.44 10.42 0.21
N GLN A 114 -3.53 11.76 0.18
CA GLN A 114 -4.62 12.49 -0.47
C GLN A 114 -4.63 12.33 -2.00
N GLU A 115 -3.51 11.95 -2.61
CA GLU A 115 -3.39 11.68 -4.05
C GLU A 115 -3.59 10.18 -4.36
N ALA A 116 -3.63 9.34 -3.33
CA ALA A 116 -3.62 7.88 -3.44
C ALA A 116 -5.01 7.22 -3.34
N TYR A 117 -6.10 7.99 -3.32
CA TYR A 117 -7.45 7.44 -3.17
C TYR A 117 -7.80 6.36 -4.23
N GLY A 118 -7.33 6.54 -5.46
CA GLY A 118 -7.54 5.56 -6.54
C GLY A 118 -6.76 4.26 -6.33
N ASP A 119 -5.57 4.33 -5.74
CA ASP A 119 -4.70 3.17 -5.48
C ASP A 119 -5.24 2.36 -4.29
N ALA A 120 -5.71 3.05 -3.25
CA ALA A 120 -6.28 2.43 -2.05
C ALA A 120 -7.48 1.51 -2.39
N ALA A 121 -8.29 1.87 -3.39
CA ALA A 121 -9.36 1.00 -3.86
C ALA A 121 -8.85 -0.31 -4.49
N ALA A 122 -7.72 -0.26 -5.21
CA ALA A 122 -7.10 -1.42 -5.83
C ALA A 122 -6.36 -2.32 -4.83
N LEU A 123 -5.80 -1.74 -3.75
CA LEU A 123 -5.13 -2.48 -2.69
C LEU A 123 -6.09 -3.19 -1.73
N GLY A 124 -7.33 -2.70 -1.64
CA GLY A 124 -8.27 -3.11 -0.59
C GLY A 124 -7.88 -2.58 0.79
N PRO A 125 -8.58 -2.99 1.86
CA PRO A 125 -8.25 -2.53 3.21
C PRO A 125 -6.94 -3.13 3.71
N GLY A 126 -6.15 -2.30 4.41
CA GLY A 126 -4.94 -2.75 5.09
C GLY A 126 -5.23 -3.67 6.29
N ASP A 127 -4.18 -4.21 6.88
CA ASP A 127 -4.23 -5.18 7.97
C ASP A 127 -4.92 -4.66 9.23
N ALA A 128 -4.69 -3.40 9.61
CA ALA A 128 -5.36 -2.78 10.75
C ALA A 128 -6.87 -2.61 10.48
N ALA A 129 -7.24 -2.20 9.26
CA ALA A 129 -8.64 -2.12 8.85
C ALA A 129 -9.32 -3.50 8.82
N LYS A 130 -8.64 -4.52 8.27
CA LYS A 130 -9.10 -5.92 8.28
C LYS A 130 -9.28 -6.44 9.70
N ALA A 131 -8.35 -6.16 10.61
CA ALA A 131 -8.44 -6.56 12.02
C ALA A 131 -9.74 -6.03 12.68
N LYS A 132 -9.99 -4.73 12.55
CA LYS A 132 -11.23 -4.10 13.05
C LYS A 132 -12.48 -4.72 12.44
N TYR A 133 -12.43 -5.05 11.15
CA TYR A 133 -13.55 -5.70 10.47
C TYR A 133 -13.82 -7.11 11.01
N TYR A 134 -12.79 -7.94 11.19
CA TYR A 134 -12.94 -9.26 11.78
C TYR A 134 -13.51 -9.21 13.20
N ASP A 135 -13.16 -8.19 14.00
CA ASP A 135 -13.71 -8.05 15.35
C ASP A 135 -15.22 -7.77 15.33
N LYS A 136 -15.70 -7.01 14.35
CA LYS A 136 -17.15 -6.84 14.10
C LYS A 136 -17.80 -8.16 13.71
N LEU A 137 -17.22 -8.91 12.78
CA LEU A 137 -17.76 -10.21 12.37
C LEU A 137 -17.79 -11.22 13.52
N ARG A 138 -16.79 -11.17 14.42
CA ARG A 138 -16.73 -12.01 15.61
C ARG A 138 -17.95 -11.78 16.49
N ILE A 139 -18.36 -10.53 16.70
CA ILE A 139 -19.57 -10.19 17.48
C ILE A 139 -20.80 -10.83 16.84
N LEU A 140 -20.92 -10.81 15.51
CA LEU A 140 -22.03 -11.45 14.78
C LEU A 140 -22.02 -12.98 14.89
N CYS A 141 -20.90 -13.60 15.20
CA CYS A 141 -20.84 -15.05 15.44
C CYS A 141 -21.42 -15.47 16.80
N LEU A 142 -21.42 -14.57 17.79
CA LEU A 142 -21.77 -14.91 19.17
C LEU A 142 -23.27 -15.17 19.32
N GLY A 143 -23.64 -16.23 20.04
CA GLY A 143 -25.04 -16.59 20.30
C GLY A 143 -25.74 -17.34 19.16
N ARG A 144 -25.07 -17.57 18.03
CA ARG A 144 -25.58 -18.43 16.95
C ARG A 144 -25.47 -19.91 17.35
N ARG A 145 -26.34 -20.76 16.79
CA ARG A 145 -26.25 -22.23 16.99
C ARG A 145 -24.94 -22.83 16.44
N ASP A 146 -24.34 -22.16 15.47
CA ASP A 146 -23.13 -22.55 14.75
C ASP A 146 -21.91 -21.69 15.13
N THR A 147 -21.91 -21.05 16.30
CA THR A 147 -20.83 -20.14 16.75
C THR A 147 -19.44 -20.73 16.55
N ALA A 148 -19.23 -22.02 16.85
CA ALA A 148 -17.94 -22.67 16.68
C ALA A 148 -17.46 -22.66 15.21
N CYS A 149 -18.35 -22.99 14.26
CA CYS A 149 -18.03 -22.97 12.84
C CYS A 149 -17.82 -21.55 12.33
N CYS A 150 -18.67 -20.60 12.74
CA CYS A 150 -18.55 -19.20 12.39
C CYS A 150 -17.19 -18.64 12.83
N LEU A 151 -16.79 -18.86 14.09
CA LEU A 151 -15.50 -18.41 14.60
C LEU A 151 -14.32 -19.13 13.95
N ALA A 152 -14.44 -20.41 13.62
CA ALA A 152 -13.42 -21.15 12.89
C ALA A 152 -13.17 -20.56 11.49
N SER A 153 -14.25 -20.22 10.76
CA SER A 153 -14.15 -19.57 9.45
C SER A 153 -13.50 -18.17 9.55
N LEU A 154 -13.82 -17.38 10.57
CA LEU A 154 -13.13 -16.10 10.84
C LEU A 154 -11.64 -16.29 11.10
N LYS A 155 -11.27 -17.32 11.86
CA LYS A 155 -9.86 -17.64 12.15
C LYS A 155 -9.11 -18.07 10.88
N ALA A 156 -9.77 -18.82 9.98
CA ALA A 156 -9.20 -19.22 8.69
C ALA A 156 -8.97 -18.00 7.79
N MET A 157 -10.00 -17.18 7.58
CA MET A 157 -9.93 -15.93 6.81
C MET A 157 -8.84 -15.00 7.33
N ARG A 158 -8.81 -14.73 8.64
CA ARG A 158 -7.83 -13.84 9.27
C ARG A 158 -6.40 -14.29 9.05
N ARG A 159 -6.13 -15.60 9.02
CA ARG A 159 -4.78 -16.16 8.78
C ARG A 159 -4.29 -15.91 7.35
N GLY A 160 -5.19 -15.95 6.37
CA GLY A 160 -4.87 -15.65 4.97
C GLY A 160 -5.06 -14.17 4.60
N GLY A 161 -5.53 -13.33 5.53
CA GLY A 161 -5.86 -11.93 5.25
C GLY A 161 -7.08 -11.74 4.34
N TYR A 162 -7.98 -12.73 4.25
CA TYR A 162 -9.14 -12.72 3.33
C TYR A 162 -10.40 -12.11 3.94
N LEU A 163 -11.17 -11.39 3.13
CA LEU A 163 -12.49 -10.90 3.50
C LEU A 163 -13.60 -11.87 3.08
N PRO A 164 -14.80 -11.79 3.70
CA PRO A 164 -15.98 -12.48 3.20
C PRO A 164 -16.20 -12.18 1.73
N ARG A 165 -16.64 -13.21 1.01
CA ARG A 165 -16.92 -13.15 -0.42
C ARG A 165 -17.94 -12.03 -0.69
N PRO A 166 -17.67 -11.15 -1.66
CA PRO A 166 -18.64 -10.15 -2.10
C PRO A 166 -19.94 -10.78 -2.61
N ASP A 167 -21.04 -10.03 -2.56
CA ASP A 167 -22.34 -10.49 -3.08
C ASP A 167 -22.28 -10.83 -4.58
N GLY A 168 -21.41 -10.14 -5.33
CA GLY A 168 -21.15 -10.39 -6.76
C GLY A 168 -20.29 -11.62 -7.08
N GLY A 169 -19.87 -12.39 -6.07
CA GLY A 169 -18.99 -13.55 -6.24
C GLY A 169 -17.50 -13.22 -6.09
N CYS A 170 -16.65 -14.20 -6.40
CA CYS A 170 -15.20 -14.01 -6.33
C CYS A 170 -14.68 -13.27 -7.57
N PRO A 171 -13.68 -12.38 -7.42
CA PRO A 171 -12.98 -11.76 -8.54
C PRO A 171 -12.33 -12.78 -9.47
N GLU A 172 -11.92 -12.32 -10.66
CA GLU A 172 -11.12 -13.11 -11.61
C GLU A 172 -9.86 -13.69 -10.91
N ASP A 173 -9.50 -14.93 -11.28
CA ASP A 173 -8.41 -15.73 -10.68
C ASP A 173 -8.59 -16.17 -9.21
N MET A 174 -9.75 -15.94 -8.60
CA MET A 174 -10.07 -16.41 -7.25
C MET A 174 -11.24 -17.39 -7.23
N ILE A 175 -11.17 -18.37 -6.34
CA ILE A 175 -12.22 -19.38 -6.13
C ILE A 175 -12.80 -19.27 -4.72
N PRO A 176 -14.08 -19.63 -4.53
CA PRO A 176 -14.69 -19.63 -3.21
C PRO A 176 -14.11 -20.73 -2.32
N ASP A 177 -13.79 -20.40 -1.08
CA ASP A 177 -13.38 -21.32 -0.02
C ASP A 177 -14.27 -21.14 1.22
N GLN A 178 -14.46 -22.22 1.97
CA GLN A 178 -15.30 -22.26 3.17
C GLN A 178 -14.97 -23.46 4.06
N MET A 179 -15.28 -23.33 5.36
CA MET A 179 -15.21 -24.47 6.27
C MET A 179 -16.30 -25.50 5.93
N ARG A 180 -16.01 -26.78 6.13
CA ARG A 180 -16.97 -27.88 5.93
C ARG A 180 -17.95 -28.02 7.11
N CYS A 181 -18.63 -26.93 7.47
CA CYS A 181 -19.66 -26.90 8.51
C CYS A 181 -20.69 -25.80 8.23
N GLY A 182 -21.91 -25.99 8.74
CA GLY A 182 -22.99 -25.00 8.61
C GLY A 182 -22.62 -23.68 9.28
N GLY A 183 -22.93 -22.57 8.62
CA GLY A 183 -22.71 -21.23 9.18
C GLY A 183 -21.34 -20.61 8.97
N SER A 184 -20.43 -21.30 8.26
CA SER A 184 -19.15 -20.74 7.82
C SER A 184 -19.38 -19.51 6.95
N TYR A 185 -18.51 -18.51 7.09
CA TYR A 185 -18.33 -17.54 6.02
C TYR A 185 -17.74 -18.23 4.78
N VAL A 186 -18.05 -17.69 3.61
CA VAL A 186 -17.38 -18.01 2.35
C VAL A 186 -16.42 -16.86 2.05
N TRP A 187 -15.21 -17.14 1.59
CA TRP A 187 -14.22 -16.15 1.17
C TRP A 187 -13.62 -16.54 -0.18
N CYS A 188 -12.77 -15.68 -0.73
CA CYS A 188 -12.09 -15.93 -2.00
C CYS A 188 -10.61 -16.16 -1.77
N VAL A 189 -10.06 -17.24 -2.34
CA VAL A 189 -8.64 -17.57 -2.32
C VAL A 189 -8.08 -17.63 -3.74
N PRO A 190 -6.79 -17.39 -3.97
CA PRO A 190 -6.19 -17.58 -5.28
C PRO A 190 -6.41 -19.01 -5.77
N ALA A 191 -6.77 -19.20 -7.05
CA ALA A 191 -7.01 -20.53 -7.63
C ALA A 191 -5.81 -21.49 -7.50
N THR A 192 -4.61 -20.97 -7.30
CA THR A 192 -3.38 -21.76 -7.10
C THR A 192 -3.18 -22.29 -5.68
N ALA A 193 -3.94 -21.80 -4.69
CA ALA A 193 -3.80 -22.16 -3.28
C ALA A 193 -4.21 -23.62 -2.97
N GLU A 194 -4.95 -24.28 -3.86
CA GLU A 194 -5.42 -25.66 -3.66
C GLU A 194 -4.32 -26.73 -3.70
N ARG A 195 -3.09 -26.40 -4.10
CA ARG A 195 -2.04 -27.41 -4.31
C ARG A 195 -1.21 -27.79 -3.08
N GLN A 196 -1.40 -27.16 -1.92
CA GLN A 196 -0.51 -27.33 -0.76
C GLN A 196 -1.09 -28.07 0.46
N THR A 197 -2.32 -28.59 0.39
CA THR A 197 -2.85 -29.45 1.46
C THR A 197 -3.63 -30.64 0.89
N ARG A 198 -2.88 -31.67 0.52
CA ARG A 198 -3.29 -33.08 0.66
C ARG A 198 -2.26 -33.79 1.52
#